data_AF-A0A3D3NJM7-F1
#
_entry.id   AF-A0A3D3NJM7-F1
#
_cell.length_a   1.000
_cell.length_b   1.000
_cell.length_c   1.000
_cell.angle_alpha   90.00
_cell.angle_beta   90.00
_cell.angle_gamma   90.00
#
_symmetry.space_group_name_H-M   'P 1'
#
loop_
_entity.id
_entity.type
_entity.pdbx_description
1 polymer ?
#
loop_
_entity_poly.entity_id
_entity_poly.type
_entity_poly.pdbx_seq_one_letter_code
_entity_poly.pdbx_strand_id
1 'polypeptide(L)'
;MVAGSFLLASGFVILWGYPVARLPLILLALALLVAQWLNPATWLVALPPVLACVDLGAWSGRLLFNEQDALLAVLAGSAMVAGQYTGSGGQMRRRSFWPLWLFAFALAVGLVRGLLPLTQWDANAWSGYLTGWNALRVAKGALWALVFSPLLAVQMASDRTEAELRLGQGFVLALIGFGVFVLWERGFFADLVTAQNVWGLVASWLDLSGRFRIAGPSSQMHLGGEVVDGILLVAWPFALWMGWRAKSWSALLLALVALGLALYSVMVTFTRMTYLAFGLSLLVFLVTGLAGGRHLSTGQLVTAGGYVLLASALFLVGFRFGGSVLLLGYLLLLLGGIVAGRIPRSTFSRPALAGVLTILLAIGAALAIRAVLTSKWSEVSLGKALVIVAPSAMILLAGGFAFGKALRSAVSWRQMTVLLGCLGLLLPAAALSLSGYQMHSRIATVGQDLDARKAHWQKGLSLLGDDFVNRILGQGLGTFPRTNLMLARDHHEGIWHFVDDAQWRGLRLVGTGSLCVGQRLTALMPGRYLFLARVRNPSDQNAVLAIKLQPRRMLEAESWQPTTAGLTFQLEAGGLQWQELRGHLDLTAASSPPWHSPRLP
;
A
#
# COMPACT_ATOMS: atom_id res chain seq x y z
N MET A 1 16.16 -32.67 -0.51
CA MET A 1 14.91 -33.41 -0.84
C MET A 1 13.97 -33.56 0.36
N VAL A 2 14.38 -34.15 1.49
CA VAL A 2 13.49 -34.35 2.67
C VAL A 2 12.88 -33.04 3.19
N ALA A 3 13.70 -32.02 3.49
CA ALA A 3 13.23 -30.72 3.96
C ALA A 3 12.27 -30.03 2.95
N GLY A 4 12.55 -30.15 1.65
CA GLY A 4 11.69 -29.61 0.60
C GLY A 4 10.33 -30.32 0.53
N SER A 5 10.32 -31.64 0.69
CA SER A 5 9.08 -32.43 0.71
C SER A 5 8.22 -32.09 1.93
N PHE A 6 8.87 -31.91 3.09
CA PHE A 6 8.19 -31.47 4.32
C PHE A 6 7.57 -30.07 4.17
N LEU A 7 8.33 -29.10 3.63
CA LEU A 7 7.81 -27.75 3.38
C LEU A 7 6.62 -27.80 2.41
N LEU A 8 6.74 -28.52 1.30
CA LEU A 8 5.68 -28.67 0.31
C LEU A 8 4.41 -29.27 0.95
N ALA A 9 4.55 -30.37 1.69
CA ALA A 9 3.44 -31.01 2.40
C ALA A 9 2.80 -30.07 3.44
N SER A 10 3.62 -29.35 4.22
CA SER A 10 3.14 -28.39 5.22
C SER A 10 2.33 -27.27 4.58
N GLY A 11 2.74 -26.77 3.41
CA GLY A 11 2.00 -25.76 2.65
C GLY A 11 0.60 -26.25 2.29
N PHE A 12 0.48 -27.45 1.71
CA PHE A 12 -0.84 -28.02 1.38
C PHE A 12 -1.69 -28.32 2.61
N VAL A 13 -1.11 -28.78 3.72
CA VAL A 13 -1.82 -29.01 4.98
C VAL A 13 -2.39 -27.70 5.55
N ILE A 14 -1.59 -26.63 5.55
CA ILE A 14 -2.03 -25.31 6.01
C ILE A 14 -3.18 -24.79 5.14
N LEU A 15 -3.06 -24.92 3.81
CA LEU A 15 -4.11 -24.52 2.87
C LEU A 15 -5.38 -25.34 3.03
N TRP A 16 -5.28 -26.66 3.23
CA TRP A 16 -6.41 -27.54 3.47
C TRP A 16 -7.18 -27.16 4.74
N GLY A 17 -6.45 -26.82 5.81
CA GLY A 17 -7.02 -26.35 7.06
C GLY A 17 -7.42 -24.87 7.06
N TYR A 18 -7.28 -24.14 5.96
CA TYR A 18 -7.53 -22.69 5.94
C TYR A 18 -9.04 -22.37 5.84
N PRO A 19 -9.57 -21.43 6.65
CA PRO A 19 -11.02 -21.26 6.81
C PRO A 19 -11.71 -20.54 5.64
N VAL A 20 -10.98 -19.78 4.82
CA VAL A 20 -11.56 -18.92 3.76
C VAL A 20 -10.89 -19.21 2.41
N ALA A 21 -11.66 -19.19 1.31
CA ALA A 21 -11.13 -19.36 -0.05
C ALA A 21 -10.23 -20.61 -0.26
N ARG A 22 -10.51 -21.69 0.49
CA ARG A 22 -9.70 -22.92 0.53
C ARG A 22 -9.41 -23.50 -0.86
N LEU A 23 -10.45 -23.72 -1.66
CA LEU A 23 -10.32 -24.31 -3.01
C LEU A 23 -9.50 -23.41 -3.95
N PRO A 24 -9.82 -22.11 -4.10
CA PRO A 24 -8.98 -21.19 -4.87
C PRO A 24 -7.50 -21.18 -4.44
N LEU A 25 -7.20 -21.21 -3.14
CA LEU A 25 -5.82 -21.21 -2.65
C LEU A 25 -5.08 -22.51 -2.99
N ILE A 26 -5.74 -23.66 -2.88
CA ILE A 26 -5.15 -24.96 -3.26
C ILE A 26 -4.89 -25.00 -4.77
N LEU A 27 -5.84 -24.54 -5.59
CA LEU A 27 -5.66 -24.46 -7.05
C LEU A 27 -4.52 -23.52 -7.43
N LEU A 28 -4.40 -22.37 -6.75
CA LEU A 28 -3.27 -21.46 -6.93
C LEU A 28 -1.94 -22.12 -6.56
N ALA A 29 -1.87 -22.83 -5.43
CA ALA A 29 -0.68 -23.56 -5.02
C ALA A 29 -0.27 -24.64 -6.04
N LEU A 30 -1.23 -25.40 -6.57
CA LEU A 30 -0.99 -26.39 -7.62
C LEU A 30 -0.50 -25.73 -8.91
N ALA A 31 -1.12 -24.62 -9.32
CA ALA A 31 -0.69 -23.88 -10.51
C ALA A 31 0.74 -23.35 -10.36
N LEU A 32 1.10 -22.82 -9.18
CA LEU A 32 2.45 -22.37 -8.88
C LEU A 32 3.46 -23.52 -8.87
N LEU A 33 3.10 -24.66 -8.30
CA LEU A 33 3.93 -25.87 -8.30
C LEU A 33 4.23 -26.32 -9.74
N VAL A 34 3.19 -26.47 -10.57
CA VAL A 34 3.33 -26.89 -11.97
C VAL A 34 4.15 -25.87 -12.74
N ALA A 35 3.86 -24.57 -12.60
CA ALA A 35 4.59 -23.52 -13.29
C ALA A 35 6.07 -23.43 -12.88
N GLN A 36 6.39 -23.70 -11.61
CA GLN A 36 7.77 -23.77 -11.10
C GLN A 36 8.53 -24.97 -11.67
N TRP A 37 7.85 -26.11 -11.88
CA TRP A 37 8.47 -27.29 -12.48
C TRP A 37 8.68 -27.16 -13.99
N LEU A 38 7.77 -26.45 -14.68
CA LEU A 38 7.95 -26.11 -16.09
C LEU A 38 9.04 -25.06 -16.30
N ASN A 39 9.16 -24.09 -15.39
CA ASN A 39 10.19 -23.06 -15.43
C ASN A 39 10.73 -22.76 -14.02
N PRO A 40 11.99 -23.14 -13.72
CA PRO A 40 12.62 -22.90 -12.42
C PRO A 40 12.66 -21.43 -11.96
N ALA A 41 12.54 -20.47 -12.88
CA ALA A 41 12.55 -19.04 -12.55
C ALA A 41 11.15 -18.48 -12.18
N THR A 42 10.08 -19.29 -12.24
CA THR A 42 8.70 -18.84 -11.99
C THR A 42 8.53 -18.18 -10.62
N TRP A 43 9.21 -18.66 -9.58
CA TRP A 43 9.12 -18.08 -8.24
C TRP A 43 9.53 -16.60 -8.20
N LEU A 44 10.43 -16.13 -9.07
CA LEU A 44 10.80 -14.71 -9.16
C LEU A 44 9.63 -13.84 -9.64
N VAL A 45 8.79 -14.39 -10.51
CA VAL A 45 7.58 -13.72 -11.01
C VAL A 45 6.44 -13.85 -10.00
N ALA A 46 6.30 -15.01 -9.36
CA ALA A 46 5.19 -15.32 -8.46
C ALA A 46 5.34 -14.71 -7.05
N LEU A 47 6.57 -14.55 -6.56
CA LEU A 47 6.83 -14.09 -5.20
C LEU A 47 6.28 -12.67 -4.96
N PRO A 48 6.55 -11.63 -5.79
CA PRO A 48 6.02 -10.29 -5.54
C PRO A 48 4.48 -10.20 -5.49
N PRO A 49 3.69 -10.77 -6.42
CA PRO A 49 2.23 -10.70 -6.34
C PRO A 49 1.66 -11.53 -5.18
N VAL A 50 2.28 -12.65 -4.80
CA VAL A 50 1.89 -13.38 -3.58
C VAL A 50 2.11 -12.50 -2.34
N LEU A 51 3.22 -11.76 -2.29
CA LEU A 51 3.51 -10.86 -1.18
C LEU A 51 2.60 -9.62 -1.14
N ALA A 52 2.27 -9.07 -2.30
CA ALA A 52 1.54 -7.81 -2.42
C ALA A 52 0.01 -7.97 -2.45
N CYS A 53 -0.52 -9.10 -2.90
CA CYS A 53 -1.95 -9.25 -3.19
C CYS A 53 -2.64 -10.37 -2.41
N VAL A 54 -1.89 -11.27 -1.75
CA VAL A 54 -2.46 -12.40 -1.01
C VAL A 54 -2.29 -12.17 0.49
N ASP A 55 -3.33 -11.58 1.10
CA ASP A 55 -3.49 -11.50 2.55
C ASP A 55 -4.99 -11.63 2.90
N LEU A 56 -5.39 -12.84 3.27
CA LEU A 56 -6.73 -13.17 3.72
C LEU A 56 -6.87 -13.11 5.24
N GLY A 57 -5.85 -12.62 5.96
CA GLY A 57 -5.81 -12.54 7.42
C GLY A 57 -6.98 -11.74 8.00
N ALA A 58 -7.44 -10.73 7.27
CA ALA A 58 -8.59 -9.94 7.68
C ALA A 58 -9.87 -10.80 7.74
N TRP A 59 -10.03 -11.78 6.84
CA TRP A 59 -11.24 -12.61 6.74
C TRP A 59 -11.12 -13.87 7.58
N SER A 60 -9.92 -14.43 7.72
CA SER A 60 -9.69 -15.66 8.45
C SER A 60 -9.42 -15.46 9.94
N GLY A 61 -8.95 -14.27 10.34
CA GLY A 61 -8.45 -14.01 11.69
C GLY A 61 -7.13 -14.71 12.03
N ARG A 62 -6.50 -15.42 11.07
CA ARG A 62 -5.21 -16.10 11.26
C ARG A 62 -4.07 -15.12 11.05
N LEU A 63 -3.40 -14.76 12.14
CA LEU A 63 -2.30 -13.79 12.11
C LEU A 63 -0.93 -14.46 12.18
N LEU A 64 -0.79 -15.56 12.91
CA LEU A 64 0.49 -16.25 13.09
C LEU A 64 0.97 -16.91 11.79
N PHE A 65 0.30 -17.99 11.38
CA PHE A 65 0.51 -18.66 10.10
C PHE A 65 -0.69 -18.42 9.19
N ASN A 66 -0.42 -17.93 7.99
CA ASN A 66 -1.45 -17.58 7.03
C ASN A 66 -1.24 -18.31 5.68
N GLU A 67 -2.16 -18.09 4.76
CA GLU A 67 -2.12 -18.63 3.40
C GLU A 67 -0.89 -18.18 2.61
N GLN A 68 -0.38 -16.97 2.88
CA GLN A 68 0.84 -16.47 2.28
C GLN A 68 2.04 -17.33 2.69
N ASP A 69 2.19 -17.67 3.97
CA ASP A 69 3.24 -18.60 4.45
C ASP A 69 3.14 -19.97 3.76
N ALA A 70 1.92 -20.46 3.53
CA ALA A 70 1.69 -21.74 2.87
C ALA A 70 2.09 -21.71 1.38
N LEU A 71 1.81 -20.62 0.66
CA LEU A 71 2.23 -20.45 -0.73
C LEU A 71 3.76 -20.31 -0.84
N LEU A 72 4.39 -19.60 0.10
CA LEU A 72 5.85 -19.50 0.19
C LEU A 72 6.49 -20.88 0.48
N ALA A 73 5.86 -21.69 1.34
CA ALA A 73 6.30 -23.06 1.60
C ALA A 73 6.21 -23.95 0.35
N VAL A 74 5.17 -23.79 -0.48
CA VAL A 74 5.03 -24.51 -1.76
C VAL A 74 6.12 -24.09 -2.75
N LEU A 75 6.37 -22.78 -2.90
CA LEU A 75 7.42 -22.26 -3.79
C LEU A 75 8.83 -22.70 -3.34
N ALA A 76 9.17 -22.53 -2.07
CA ALA A 76 10.47 -22.93 -1.54
C ALA A 76 10.64 -24.46 -1.53
N GLY A 77 9.61 -25.19 -1.10
CA GLY A 77 9.60 -26.65 -1.02
C GLY A 77 9.76 -27.30 -2.40
N SER A 78 9.02 -26.81 -3.40
CA SER A 78 9.14 -27.29 -4.79
C SER A 78 10.53 -27.01 -5.37
N ALA A 79 11.11 -25.83 -5.14
CA ALA A 79 12.46 -25.50 -5.57
C ALA A 79 13.52 -26.39 -4.88
N MET A 80 13.34 -26.72 -3.59
CA MET A 80 14.22 -27.64 -2.86
C MET A 80 14.12 -29.10 -3.34
N VAL A 81 12.91 -29.55 -3.70
CA VAL A 81 12.70 -30.89 -4.27
C VAL A 81 13.33 -30.99 -5.66
N ALA A 82 13.17 -29.95 -6.48
CA ALA A 82 13.77 -29.86 -7.81
C ALA A 82 15.29 -29.61 -7.80
N GLY A 83 15.94 -29.56 -6.63
CA GLY A 83 17.38 -29.37 -6.51
C GLY A 83 17.87 -27.97 -6.85
N GLN A 84 17.01 -26.95 -6.96
CA GLN A 84 17.40 -25.59 -7.38
C GLN A 84 18.34 -24.87 -6.39
N TYR A 85 18.50 -25.41 -5.18
CA TYR A 85 19.42 -24.91 -4.16
C TYR A 85 20.84 -25.49 -4.28
N THR A 86 21.09 -26.43 -5.20
CA THR A 86 22.41 -27.04 -5.38
C THR A 86 23.46 -25.97 -5.74
N GLY A 87 24.62 -26.00 -5.06
CA GLY A 87 25.68 -25.01 -5.27
C GLY A 87 25.51 -23.69 -4.50
N SER A 88 24.42 -23.52 -3.74
CA SER A 88 24.18 -22.32 -2.92
C SER A 88 25.31 -22.03 -1.94
N GLY A 89 25.87 -23.04 -1.26
CA GLY A 89 26.97 -22.86 -0.31
C GLY A 89 28.22 -22.22 -0.94
N GLY A 90 28.56 -22.60 -2.17
CA GLY A 90 29.69 -21.99 -2.89
C GLY A 90 29.41 -20.53 -3.28
N GLN A 91 28.19 -20.24 -3.75
CA GLN A 91 27.79 -18.88 -4.13
C GLN A 91 27.72 -17.93 -2.92
N MET A 92 27.18 -18.41 -1.80
CA MET A 92 27.06 -17.64 -0.56
C MET A 92 28.43 -17.29 0.04
N ARG A 93 29.44 -18.17 -0.10
CA ARG A 93 30.82 -17.88 0.33
C ARG A 93 31.51 -16.87 -0.57
N ARG A 94 31.32 -16.95 -1.89
CA ARG A 94 31.96 -16.05 -2.88
C ARG A 94 31.47 -14.60 -2.81
N ARG A 95 30.19 -14.38 -2.54
CA ARG A 95 29.56 -13.04 -2.57
C ARG A 95 29.62 -12.28 -1.23
N SER A 96 30.39 -12.76 -0.25
CA SER A 96 30.58 -12.09 1.05
C SER A 96 29.26 -11.77 1.76
N PHE A 97 28.43 -12.81 1.98
CA PHE A 97 27.14 -12.70 2.68
C PHE A 97 27.26 -12.55 4.21
N TRP A 98 28.40 -12.11 4.76
CA TRP A 98 28.56 -11.93 6.21
C TRP A 98 27.51 -10.99 6.86
N PRO A 99 27.00 -9.92 6.20
CA PRO A 99 25.95 -9.11 6.80
C PRO A 99 24.63 -9.88 6.93
N LEU A 100 24.36 -10.81 6.01
CA LEU A 100 23.19 -11.69 6.08
C LEU A 100 23.29 -12.66 7.27
N TRP A 101 24.48 -13.18 7.55
CA TRP A 101 24.72 -14.03 8.72
C TRP A 101 24.59 -13.26 10.03
N LEU A 102 25.12 -12.03 10.10
CA LEU A 102 24.90 -11.16 11.26
C LEU A 102 23.43 -10.81 11.45
N PHE A 103 22.72 -10.51 10.36
CA PHE A 103 21.28 -10.28 10.40
C PHE A 103 20.53 -11.53 10.88
N ALA A 104 20.88 -12.72 10.38
CA ALA A 104 20.28 -13.98 10.82
C ALA A 104 20.56 -14.26 12.31
N PHE A 105 21.76 -13.96 12.78
CA PHE A 105 22.11 -14.08 14.19
C PHE A 105 21.32 -13.10 15.06
N ALA A 106 21.25 -11.82 14.68
CA ALA A 106 20.45 -10.82 15.40
C ALA A 106 18.95 -11.18 15.41
N LEU A 107 18.42 -11.69 14.29
CA LEU A 107 17.07 -12.20 14.17
C LEU A 107 16.84 -13.39 15.12
N ALA A 108 17.78 -14.34 15.17
CA ALA A 108 17.69 -15.51 16.04
C ALA A 108 17.70 -15.11 17.53
N VAL A 109 18.61 -14.21 17.93
CA VAL A 109 18.65 -13.68 19.30
C VAL A 109 17.34 -12.98 19.64
N GLY A 110 16.86 -12.10 18.77
CA GLY A 110 15.59 -11.39 18.96
C GLY A 110 14.39 -12.35 19.03
N LEU A 111 14.36 -13.38 18.20
CA LEU A 111 13.28 -14.39 18.17
C LEU A 111 13.28 -15.22 19.45
N VAL A 112 14.42 -15.74 19.88
CA VAL A 112 14.54 -16.54 21.11
C VAL A 112 14.10 -15.72 22.33
N ARG A 113 14.54 -14.46 22.41
CA ARG A 113 14.15 -13.57 23.51
C ARG A 113 12.67 -13.20 23.51
N GLY A 114 12.06 -13.05 22.33
CA GLY A 114 10.63 -12.76 22.22
C GLY A 114 9.74 -13.97 22.49
N LEU A 115 10.22 -15.17 22.12
CA LEU A 115 9.49 -16.42 22.24
C LEU A 115 9.53 -17.01 23.66
N LEU A 116 10.61 -16.77 24.41
CA LEU A 116 10.78 -17.30 25.77
C LEU A 116 10.22 -16.36 26.85
N PRO A 117 9.61 -16.91 27.93
CA PRO A 117 9.24 -18.32 28.09
C PRO A 117 8.09 -18.71 27.14
N LEU A 118 8.09 -19.97 26.70
CA LEU A 118 7.05 -20.49 25.82
C LEU A 118 5.68 -20.37 26.48
N THR A 119 4.78 -19.63 25.84
CA THR A 119 3.38 -19.52 26.26
C THR A 119 2.57 -20.70 25.74
N GLN A 120 1.42 -20.96 26.36
CA GLN A 120 0.51 -22.03 25.94
C GLN A 120 0.15 -21.93 24.45
N TRP A 121 -0.08 -23.08 23.82
CA TRP A 121 -0.55 -23.18 22.43
C TRP A 121 -2.07 -23.28 22.41
N ASP A 122 -2.73 -22.12 22.54
CA ASP A 122 -4.18 -21.98 22.63
C ASP A 122 -4.75 -21.21 21.41
N ALA A 123 -6.03 -20.84 21.46
CA ALA A 123 -6.65 -20.01 20.42
C ALA A 123 -5.95 -18.65 20.26
N ASN A 124 -5.41 -18.08 21.34
CA ASN A 124 -4.71 -16.79 21.33
C ASN A 124 -3.35 -16.86 20.62
N ALA A 125 -2.71 -18.03 20.53
CA ALA A 125 -1.49 -18.20 19.76
C ALA A 125 -1.67 -17.84 18.26
N TRP A 126 -2.87 -18.07 17.70
CA TRP A 126 -3.16 -17.87 16.28
C TRP A 126 -3.52 -16.42 15.91
N SER A 127 -4.12 -15.68 16.85
CA SER A 127 -4.76 -14.38 16.61
C SER A 127 -4.34 -13.26 17.58
N GLY A 128 -3.55 -13.56 18.61
CA GLY A 128 -3.19 -12.61 19.65
C GLY A 128 -1.83 -11.94 19.42
N TYR A 129 -1.76 -10.63 19.68
CA TYR A 129 -0.49 -9.86 19.70
C TYR A 129 0.25 -9.92 21.04
N LEU A 130 -0.40 -10.45 22.08
CA LEU A 130 0.07 -10.43 23.47
C LEU A 130 0.81 -11.71 23.87
N THR A 131 0.73 -12.76 23.05
CA THR A 131 1.39 -14.05 23.33
C THR A 131 2.86 -14.00 22.89
N GLY A 132 3.70 -14.89 23.45
CA GLY A 132 5.10 -15.02 23.01
C GLY A 132 5.22 -15.40 21.53
N TRP A 133 4.18 -16.04 20.98
CA TRP A 133 4.08 -16.43 19.57
C TRP A 133 4.07 -15.24 18.60
N ASN A 134 3.73 -14.03 19.08
CA ASN A 134 3.84 -12.82 18.26
C ASN A 134 5.29 -12.56 17.78
N ALA A 135 6.30 -13.07 18.49
CA ALA A 135 7.70 -13.02 18.05
C ALA A 135 7.89 -13.72 16.69
N LEU A 136 7.25 -14.87 16.50
CA LEU A 136 7.32 -15.62 15.24
C LEU A 136 6.57 -14.90 14.12
N ARG A 137 5.42 -14.28 14.41
CA ARG A 137 4.67 -13.45 13.45
C ARG A 137 5.55 -12.32 12.92
N VAL A 138 6.32 -11.66 13.78
CA VAL A 138 7.24 -10.58 13.38
C VAL A 138 8.45 -11.13 12.63
N ALA A 139 9.00 -12.27 13.05
CA ALA A 139 10.20 -12.85 12.44
C ALA A 139 9.96 -13.52 11.07
N LYS A 140 8.74 -14.02 10.79
CA LYS A 140 8.48 -14.89 9.63
C LYS A 140 8.88 -14.29 8.29
N GLY A 141 8.67 -12.98 8.07
CA GLY A 141 9.07 -12.32 6.83
C GLY A 141 10.58 -12.38 6.60
N ALA A 142 11.36 -12.17 7.65
CA ALA A 142 12.82 -12.29 7.61
C ALA A 142 13.28 -13.75 7.47
N LEU A 143 12.59 -14.70 8.11
CA LEU A 143 12.86 -16.13 7.96
C LEU A 143 12.62 -16.59 6.50
N TRP A 144 11.52 -16.17 5.87
CA TRP A 144 11.28 -16.44 4.46
C TRP A 144 12.33 -15.79 3.56
N ALA A 145 12.74 -14.55 3.84
CA ALA A 145 13.82 -13.91 3.09
C ALA A 145 15.14 -14.71 3.18
N LEU A 146 15.47 -15.28 4.35
CA LEU A 146 16.62 -16.17 4.52
C LEU A 146 16.47 -17.45 3.69
N VAL A 147 15.28 -18.06 3.63
CA VAL A 147 15.00 -19.26 2.82
C VAL A 147 15.12 -19.00 1.32
N PHE A 148 14.69 -17.83 0.83
CA PHE A 148 14.78 -17.47 -0.60
C PHE A 148 16.13 -16.88 -1.00
N SER A 149 16.91 -16.33 -0.06
CA SER A 149 18.22 -15.72 -0.35
C SER A 149 19.24 -16.63 -1.05
N PRO A 150 19.47 -17.90 -0.65
CA PRO A 150 20.38 -18.79 -1.39
C PRO A 150 19.83 -19.13 -2.78
N LEU A 151 18.51 -19.28 -2.92
CA LEU A 151 17.87 -19.56 -4.21
C LEU A 151 18.07 -18.39 -5.18
N LEU A 152 17.88 -17.16 -4.70
CA LEU A 152 18.19 -15.95 -5.47
C LEU A 152 19.66 -15.90 -5.88
N ALA A 153 20.57 -16.22 -4.96
CA ALA A 153 22.01 -16.20 -5.23
C ALA A 153 22.41 -17.20 -6.32
N VAL A 154 21.86 -18.41 -6.31
CA VAL A 154 22.07 -19.43 -7.35
C VAL A 154 21.47 -18.97 -8.68
N GLN A 155 20.23 -18.49 -8.70
CA GLN A 155 19.58 -18.04 -9.93
C GLN A 155 20.33 -16.87 -10.58
N MET A 156 20.73 -15.87 -9.78
CA MET A 156 21.54 -14.74 -10.25
C MET A 156 22.96 -15.13 -10.68
N ALA A 157 23.48 -16.28 -10.24
CA ALA A 157 24.77 -16.80 -10.69
C ALA A 157 24.64 -17.58 -12.01
N SER A 158 23.50 -18.23 -12.24
CA SER A 158 23.20 -18.95 -13.49
C SER A 158 22.90 -18.01 -14.66
N ASP A 159 21.90 -17.14 -14.51
CA ASP A 159 21.57 -16.09 -15.49
C ASP A 159 21.03 -14.87 -14.75
N ARG A 160 21.92 -13.89 -14.57
CA ARG A 160 21.59 -12.64 -13.90
C ARG A 160 20.55 -11.82 -14.67
N THR A 161 20.63 -11.81 -16.00
CA THR A 161 19.77 -10.94 -16.82
C THR A 161 18.34 -11.44 -16.78
N GLU A 162 18.16 -12.76 -16.92
CA GLU A 162 16.84 -13.39 -16.83
C GLU A 162 16.29 -13.28 -15.41
N ALA A 163 17.10 -13.48 -14.38
CA ALA A 163 16.65 -13.33 -12.99
C ALA A 163 16.16 -11.91 -12.68
N GLU A 164 16.92 -10.88 -13.07
CA GLU A 164 16.51 -9.48 -12.91
C GLU A 164 15.22 -9.18 -13.69
N LEU A 165 15.10 -9.68 -14.93
CA LEU A 165 13.92 -9.49 -15.76
C LEU A 165 12.66 -10.13 -15.16
N ARG A 166 12.76 -11.39 -14.71
CA ARG A 166 11.64 -12.14 -14.10
C ARG A 166 11.19 -11.51 -12.80
N LEU A 167 12.13 -11.07 -11.96
CA LEU A 167 11.82 -10.36 -10.73
C LEU A 167 11.10 -9.03 -11.04
N GLY A 168 11.59 -8.27 -12.03
CA GLY A 168 10.94 -7.04 -12.49
C GLY A 168 9.52 -7.27 -13.02
N GLN A 169 9.30 -8.35 -13.78
CA GLN A 169 7.96 -8.76 -14.22
C GLN A 169 7.05 -9.08 -13.03
N GLY A 170 7.56 -9.79 -12.02
CA GLY A 170 6.83 -10.07 -10.79
C GLY A 170 6.35 -8.79 -10.09
N PHE A 171 7.23 -7.80 -9.91
CA PHE A 171 6.85 -6.52 -9.31
C PHE A 171 5.86 -5.71 -10.15
N VAL A 172 5.97 -5.75 -11.48
CA VAL A 172 4.97 -5.13 -12.37
C VAL A 172 3.60 -5.78 -12.19
N LEU A 173 3.53 -7.12 -12.15
CA LEU A 173 2.29 -7.85 -11.88
C LEU A 173 1.73 -7.54 -10.48
N ALA A 174 2.60 -7.46 -9.47
CA ALA A 174 2.24 -7.09 -8.12
C ALA A 174 1.59 -5.70 -8.06
N LEU A 175 2.17 -4.69 -8.72
CA LEU A 175 1.61 -3.33 -8.75
C LEU A 175 0.28 -3.27 -9.50
N ILE A 176 0.14 -4.02 -10.59
CA ILE A 176 -1.13 -4.08 -11.33
C ILE A 176 -2.21 -4.72 -10.43
N GLY A 177 -1.93 -5.88 -9.83
CA GLY A 177 -2.85 -6.54 -8.93
C GLY A 177 -3.22 -5.67 -7.72
N PHE A 178 -2.22 -5.02 -7.12
CA PHE A 178 -2.41 -4.10 -6.01
C PHE A 178 -3.29 -2.90 -6.41
N GLY A 179 -3.00 -2.25 -7.53
CA GLY A 179 -3.78 -1.12 -8.01
C GLY A 179 -5.20 -1.48 -8.40
N VAL A 180 -5.42 -2.66 -8.98
CA VAL A 180 -6.76 -3.19 -9.26
C VAL A 180 -7.54 -3.41 -7.96
N PHE A 181 -6.90 -3.95 -6.92
CA PHE A 181 -7.52 -4.07 -5.61
C PHE A 181 -7.89 -2.70 -5.04
N VAL A 182 -7.00 -1.71 -5.16
CA VAL A 182 -7.27 -0.34 -4.70
C VAL A 182 -8.43 0.31 -5.46
N LEU A 183 -8.53 0.10 -6.77
CA LEU A 183 -9.69 0.56 -7.56
C LEU A 183 -10.99 -0.10 -7.08
N TRP A 184 -10.96 -1.40 -6.78
CA TRP A 184 -12.10 -2.11 -6.20
C TRP A 184 -12.49 -1.54 -4.83
N GLU A 185 -11.52 -1.35 -3.93
CA GLU A 185 -11.73 -0.78 -2.60
C GLU A 185 -12.36 0.62 -2.68
N ARG A 186 -11.92 1.42 -3.66
CA ARG A 186 -12.45 2.77 -3.93
C ARG A 186 -13.82 2.78 -4.60
N GLY A 187 -14.40 1.64 -4.94
CA GLY A 187 -15.73 1.54 -5.55
C GLY A 187 -15.75 1.76 -7.07
N PHE A 188 -14.59 1.90 -7.71
CA PHE A 188 -14.49 2.22 -9.15
C PHE A 188 -15.27 1.24 -10.03
N PHE A 189 -15.19 -0.06 -9.76
CA PHE A 189 -15.91 -1.07 -10.54
C PHE A 189 -17.42 -1.06 -10.31
N ALA A 190 -17.87 -0.66 -9.12
CA ALA A 190 -19.30 -0.48 -8.87
C ALA A 190 -19.82 0.72 -9.65
N ASP A 191 -19.09 1.84 -9.60
CA ASP A 191 -19.44 3.06 -10.33
C ASP A 191 -19.42 2.84 -11.84
N LEU A 192 -18.53 1.98 -12.37
CA LEU A 192 -18.51 1.63 -13.79
C LEU A 192 -19.84 1.04 -14.29
N VAL A 193 -20.59 0.38 -13.39
CA VAL A 193 -21.87 -0.25 -13.69
C VAL A 193 -23.05 0.66 -13.34
N THR A 194 -22.92 1.47 -12.29
CA THR A 194 -24.04 2.26 -11.74
C THR A 194 -24.06 3.73 -12.13
N ALA A 195 -22.93 4.30 -12.58
CA ALA A 195 -22.82 5.72 -12.88
C ALA A 195 -23.66 6.10 -14.12
N GLN A 196 -24.51 7.11 -13.95
CA GLN A 196 -25.36 7.62 -15.03
C GLN A 196 -24.59 8.46 -16.06
N ASN A 197 -23.44 9.02 -15.69
CA ASN A 197 -22.61 9.86 -16.57
C ASN A 197 -21.12 9.75 -16.24
N VAL A 198 -20.27 10.22 -17.18
CA VAL A 198 -18.80 10.22 -17.05
C VAL A 198 -18.34 11.04 -15.84
N TRP A 199 -19.07 12.08 -15.46
CA TRP A 199 -18.72 12.91 -14.31
C TRP A 199 -18.89 12.18 -12.98
N GLY A 200 -19.86 11.26 -12.86
CA GLY A 200 -20.02 10.38 -11.70
C GLY A 200 -18.81 9.46 -11.51
N LEU A 201 -18.29 8.90 -12.60
CA LEU A 201 -17.05 8.10 -12.60
C LEU A 201 -15.84 8.92 -12.16
N VAL A 202 -15.68 10.11 -12.76
CA VAL A 202 -14.56 11.00 -12.48
C VAL A 202 -14.61 11.53 -11.04
N ALA A 203 -15.80 11.85 -10.53
CA ALA A 203 -15.97 12.37 -9.17
C ALA A 203 -15.58 11.36 -8.09
N SER A 204 -15.94 10.08 -8.26
CA SER A 204 -15.58 9.02 -7.31
C SER A 204 -14.10 8.61 -7.43
N TRP A 205 -13.62 8.46 -8.66
CA TRP A 205 -12.24 8.04 -8.93
C TRP A 205 -11.21 9.10 -8.50
N LEU A 206 -11.49 10.38 -8.76
CA LEU A 206 -10.61 11.51 -8.41
C LEU A 206 -11.00 12.20 -7.09
N ASP A 207 -11.78 11.54 -6.22
CA ASP A 207 -11.96 12.02 -4.84
C ASP A 207 -10.69 11.79 -4.02
N LEU A 208 -9.73 12.70 -4.22
CA LEU A 208 -8.46 12.82 -3.50
C LEU A 208 -8.55 13.78 -2.31
N SER A 209 -9.76 14.12 -1.86
CA SER A 209 -10.00 14.96 -0.68
C SER A 209 -10.77 14.24 0.44
N GLY A 210 -11.36 13.09 0.13
CA GLY A 210 -12.12 12.25 1.06
C GLY A 210 -11.32 11.73 2.26
N ARG A 211 -12.01 11.49 3.37
CA ARG A 211 -11.43 11.08 4.68
C ARG A 211 -10.87 9.65 4.70
N PHE A 212 -11.20 8.85 3.70
CA PHE A 212 -10.90 7.42 3.68
C PHE A 212 -9.51 7.13 3.07
N ARG A 213 -8.57 6.74 3.94
CA ARG A 213 -7.28 6.14 3.55
C ARG A 213 -7.48 4.66 3.20
N ILE A 214 -6.93 4.24 2.06
CA ILE A 214 -7.00 2.84 1.65
C ILE A 214 -6.27 1.90 2.63
N ALA A 215 -6.80 0.70 2.79
CA ALA A 215 -6.17 -0.42 3.48
C ALA A 215 -5.45 -1.36 2.50
N GLY A 216 -5.83 -1.37 1.22
CA GLY A 216 -5.26 -2.30 0.25
C GLY A 216 -5.47 -3.77 0.68
N PRO A 217 -4.79 -4.71 0.00
CA PRO A 217 -4.89 -6.14 0.27
C PRO A 217 -4.04 -6.54 1.48
N SER A 218 -4.01 -5.75 2.55
CA SER A 218 -3.20 -6.05 3.74
C SER A 218 -4.06 -6.05 5.01
N SER A 219 -4.10 -7.18 5.69
CA SER A 219 -4.82 -7.33 6.95
C SER A 219 -4.21 -6.47 8.05
N GLN A 220 -2.92 -6.15 7.98
CA GLN A 220 -2.21 -5.37 9.00
C GLN A 220 -2.66 -3.90 9.08
N MET A 221 -3.39 -3.41 8.08
CA MET A 221 -3.92 -2.04 8.08
C MET A 221 -5.01 -1.81 9.14
N HIS A 222 -5.55 -2.86 9.79
CA HIS A 222 -6.43 -2.69 10.94
C HIS A 222 -5.75 -2.03 12.15
N LEU A 223 -4.40 -2.07 12.23
CA LEU A 223 -3.62 -1.34 13.25
C LEU A 223 -3.25 0.08 12.79
N GLY A 224 -3.70 0.52 11.61
CA GLY A 224 -3.31 1.82 11.05
C GLY A 224 -1.85 1.90 10.58
N GLY A 225 -1.23 0.75 10.28
CA GLY A 225 0.16 0.66 9.82
C GLY A 225 0.45 1.31 8.46
N GLU A 226 1.69 1.14 7.98
CA GLU A 226 2.20 1.69 6.70
C GLU A 226 2.67 0.58 5.75
N VAL A 227 2.11 -0.63 5.86
CA VAL A 227 2.53 -1.79 5.06
C VAL A 227 2.27 -1.57 3.57
N VAL A 228 1.12 -0.97 3.24
CA VAL A 228 0.75 -0.58 1.87
C VAL A 228 1.79 0.37 1.29
N ASP A 229 2.18 1.39 2.05
CA ASP A 229 3.17 2.38 1.66
C ASP A 229 4.53 1.70 1.36
N GLY A 230 4.94 0.76 2.21
CA GLY A 230 6.15 -0.04 2.02
C GLY A 230 6.13 -0.88 0.74
N ILE A 231 5.04 -1.59 0.46
CA ILE A 231 4.87 -2.39 -0.77
C ILE A 231 5.00 -1.51 -2.01
N LEU A 232 4.29 -0.37 -2.01
CA LEU A 232 4.30 0.56 -3.15
C LEU A 232 5.71 1.14 -3.36
N LEU A 233 6.37 1.61 -2.30
CA LEU A 233 7.70 2.21 -2.36
C LEU A 233 8.81 1.23 -2.79
N VAL A 234 8.68 -0.05 -2.45
CA VAL A 234 9.63 -1.09 -2.87
C VAL A 234 9.37 -1.55 -4.32
N ALA A 235 8.10 -1.67 -4.72
CA ALA A 235 7.75 -2.27 -6.01
C ALA A 235 7.85 -1.29 -7.19
N TRP A 236 7.47 -0.03 -6.99
CA TRP A 236 7.38 0.94 -8.08
C TRP A 236 8.70 1.23 -8.84
N PRO A 237 9.92 1.21 -8.23
CA PRO A 237 11.16 1.41 -8.98
C PRO A 237 11.43 0.28 -9.97
N PHE A 238 10.91 -0.94 -9.72
CA PHE A 238 11.01 -2.05 -10.66
C PHE A 238 10.14 -1.82 -11.90
N ALA A 239 8.94 -1.23 -11.75
CA ALA A 239 8.12 -0.85 -12.90
C ALA A 239 8.77 0.27 -13.72
N LEU A 240 9.40 1.25 -13.06
CA LEU A 240 10.21 2.26 -13.76
C LEU A 240 11.35 1.60 -14.55
N TRP A 241 12.11 0.72 -13.90
CA TRP A 241 13.23 0.01 -14.51
C TRP A 241 12.78 -0.85 -15.71
N MET A 242 11.67 -1.58 -15.57
CA MET A 242 11.07 -2.37 -16.65
C MET A 242 10.61 -1.51 -17.82
N GLY A 243 9.96 -0.37 -17.56
CA GLY A 243 9.59 0.60 -18.59
C GLY A 243 10.81 1.18 -19.29
N TRP A 244 11.85 1.51 -18.52
CA TRP A 244 13.11 2.08 -19.04
C TRP A 244 13.88 1.12 -19.95
N ARG A 245 13.79 -0.19 -19.70
CA ARG A 245 14.43 -1.26 -20.49
C ARG A 245 13.49 -1.93 -21.49
N ALA A 246 12.27 -1.41 -21.66
CA ALA A 246 11.25 -2.05 -22.48
C ALA A 246 11.70 -2.23 -23.95
N LYS A 247 11.74 -3.49 -24.40
CA LYS A 247 12.08 -3.86 -25.79
C LYS A 247 10.87 -3.85 -26.74
N SER A 248 9.66 -3.84 -26.21
CA SER A 248 8.40 -3.77 -26.96
C SER A 248 7.49 -2.66 -26.42
N TRP A 249 6.58 -2.17 -27.27
CA TRP A 249 5.57 -1.21 -26.84
C TRP A 249 4.54 -1.81 -25.88
N SER A 250 4.27 -3.12 -25.97
CA SER A 250 3.41 -3.82 -25.00
C SER A 250 4.03 -3.86 -23.60
N ALA A 251 5.32 -4.17 -23.49
CA ALA A 251 6.02 -4.16 -22.20
C ALA A 251 6.09 -2.75 -21.61
N LEU A 252 6.29 -1.73 -22.45
CA LEU A 252 6.24 -0.33 -22.04
C LEU A 252 4.84 0.05 -21.53
N LEU A 253 3.79 -0.32 -22.26
CA LEU A 253 2.42 -0.04 -21.85
C LEU A 253 2.09 -0.68 -20.50
N LEU A 254 2.46 -1.94 -20.28
CA LEU A 254 2.27 -2.63 -19.00
C LEU A 254 3.01 -1.92 -17.86
N ALA A 255 4.25 -1.49 -18.08
CA ALA A 255 5.00 -0.73 -17.10
C ALA A 255 4.33 0.63 -16.78
N LEU A 256 3.84 1.34 -17.80
CA LEU A 256 3.12 2.61 -17.62
C LEU A 256 1.79 2.43 -16.87
N VAL A 257 1.05 1.36 -17.17
CA VAL A 257 -0.18 1.01 -16.43
C VAL A 257 0.16 0.72 -14.97
N ALA A 258 1.19 -0.08 -14.70
CA ALA A 258 1.64 -0.37 -13.34
C ALA A 258 2.06 0.91 -12.59
N LEU A 259 2.78 1.82 -13.25
CA LEU A 259 3.18 3.11 -12.66
C LEU A 259 1.98 4.03 -12.38
N GLY A 260 1.02 4.10 -13.29
CA GLY A 260 -0.22 4.86 -13.09
C GLY A 260 -1.06 4.34 -11.93
N LEU A 261 -1.20 3.02 -11.84
CA LEU A 261 -1.87 2.34 -10.74
C LEU A 261 -1.13 2.52 -9.40
N ALA A 262 0.19 2.42 -9.40
CA ALA A 262 1.01 2.67 -8.22
C ALA A 262 0.87 4.12 -7.74
N LEU A 263 0.93 5.09 -8.64
CA LEU A 263 0.76 6.50 -8.28
C LEU A 263 -0.64 6.77 -7.75
N TYR A 264 -1.67 6.26 -8.42
CA TYR A 264 -3.05 6.37 -7.94
C TYR A 264 -3.16 5.83 -6.52
N SER A 265 -2.61 4.63 -6.28
CA SER A 265 -2.60 3.99 -4.96
C SER A 265 -1.90 4.86 -3.93
N VAL A 266 -0.71 5.39 -4.24
CA VAL A 266 0.00 6.33 -3.34
C VAL A 266 -0.89 7.53 -3.03
N MET A 267 -1.53 8.16 -4.01
CA MET A 267 -2.38 9.34 -3.79
C MET A 267 -3.59 9.07 -2.88
N VAL A 268 -4.16 7.87 -2.89
CA VAL A 268 -5.29 7.52 -2.01
C VAL A 268 -4.85 6.96 -0.65
N THR A 269 -3.54 6.85 -0.38
CA THR A 269 -3.03 6.61 0.99
C THR A 269 -3.07 7.85 1.87
N PHE A 270 -3.10 9.05 1.28
CA PHE A 270 -3.03 10.34 2.01
C PHE A 270 -1.82 10.48 2.97
N THR A 271 -0.71 9.80 2.66
CA THR A 271 0.47 9.76 3.53
C THR A 271 1.58 10.68 3.02
N ARG A 272 1.84 11.77 3.76
CA ARG A 272 2.88 12.79 3.46
C ARG A 272 4.25 12.17 3.19
N MET A 273 4.69 11.26 4.07
CA MET A 273 6.00 10.61 3.97
C MET A 273 6.12 9.77 2.70
N THR A 274 5.05 9.08 2.32
CA THR A 274 4.99 8.25 1.11
C THR A 274 5.11 9.09 -0.15
N TYR A 275 4.52 10.28 -0.18
CA TYR A 275 4.62 11.18 -1.34
C TYR A 275 6.05 11.67 -1.51
N LEU A 276 6.69 12.07 -0.41
CA LEU A 276 8.08 12.50 -0.40
C LEU A 276 9.03 11.36 -0.80
N ALA A 277 8.85 10.17 -0.23
CA ALA A 277 9.65 8.99 -0.53
C ALA A 277 9.51 8.56 -2.00
N PHE A 278 8.29 8.61 -2.55
CA PHE A 278 8.03 8.35 -3.96
C PHE A 278 8.75 9.36 -4.87
N GLY A 279 8.62 10.66 -4.58
CA GLY A 279 9.29 11.71 -5.34
C GLY A 279 10.81 11.62 -5.27
N LEU A 280 11.37 11.34 -4.10
CA LEU A 280 12.81 11.16 -3.91
C LEU A 280 13.33 9.92 -4.64
N SER A 281 12.62 8.80 -4.56
CA SER A 281 13.05 7.57 -5.26
C SER A 281 12.96 7.74 -6.79
N LEU A 282 12.03 8.54 -7.31
CA LEU A 282 12.04 8.95 -8.72
C LEU A 282 13.25 9.80 -9.07
N LEU A 283 13.53 10.82 -8.26
CA LEU A 283 14.69 11.67 -8.48
C LEU A 283 15.97 10.85 -8.55
N VAL A 284 16.16 9.92 -7.61
CA VAL A 284 17.29 9.00 -7.58
C VAL A 284 17.32 8.12 -8.83
N PHE A 285 16.19 7.53 -9.24
CA PHE A 285 16.11 6.72 -10.45
C PHE A 285 16.45 7.53 -11.71
N LEU A 286 15.93 8.75 -11.83
CA LEU A 286 16.18 9.62 -12.97
C LEU A 286 17.64 10.05 -13.00
N VAL A 287 18.21 10.51 -11.89
CA VAL A 287 19.62 10.91 -11.82
C VAL A 287 20.52 9.73 -12.17
N THR A 288 20.29 8.54 -11.59
CA THR A 288 21.12 7.36 -11.84
C THR A 288 20.92 6.78 -13.25
N GLY A 289 19.69 6.74 -13.75
CA GLY A 289 19.37 6.27 -15.10
C GLY A 289 19.88 7.19 -16.21
N LEU A 290 19.83 8.51 -15.98
CA LEU A 290 20.35 9.53 -16.91
C LEU A 290 21.88 9.65 -16.81
N ALA A 291 22.47 9.56 -15.61
CA ALA A 291 23.92 9.58 -15.41
C ALA A 291 24.61 8.29 -15.90
N GLY A 292 23.97 7.13 -15.71
CA GLY A 292 24.45 5.83 -16.18
C GLY A 292 24.56 5.74 -17.71
N GLY A 293 23.84 6.61 -18.43
CA GLY A 293 23.88 6.73 -19.89
C GLY A 293 25.05 7.56 -20.46
N ARG A 294 25.96 8.10 -19.63
CA ARG A 294 27.22 8.79 -20.02
C ARG A 294 27.14 9.76 -21.22
N HIS A 295 26.08 10.57 -21.34
CA HIS A 295 25.95 11.57 -22.42
C HIS A 295 25.33 12.92 -22.02
N LEU A 296 25.05 13.17 -20.73
CA LEU A 296 24.47 14.45 -20.29
C LEU A 296 25.50 15.28 -19.53
N SER A 297 25.71 16.53 -19.96
CA SER A 297 26.51 17.49 -19.21
C SER A 297 25.79 17.94 -17.94
N THR A 298 26.55 18.37 -16.93
CA THR A 298 25.99 18.96 -15.70
C THR A 298 25.00 20.08 -16.01
N GLY A 299 25.28 20.90 -17.05
CA GLY A 299 24.37 21.94 -17.51
C GLY A 299 23.03 21.39 -17.97
N GLN A 300 23.00 20.31 -18.75
CA GLN A 300 21.74 19.69 -19.20
C GLN A 300 20.91 19.13 -18.03
N LEU A 301 21.57 18.55 -17.02
CA LEU A 301 20.89 18.06 -15.81
C LEU A 301 20.30 19.21 -14.99
N VAL A 302 21.06 20.29 -14.76
CA VAL A 302 20.60 21.49 -14.05
C VAL A 302 19.44 22.13 -14.80
N THR A 303 19.52 22.26 -16.12
CA THR A 303 18.43 22.76 -16.95
C THR A 303 17.18 21.88 -16.85
N ALA A 304 17.32 20.56 -16.98
CA ALA A 304 16.20 19.64 -16.89
C ALA A 304 15.53 19.66 -15.51
N GLY A 305 16.33 19.63 -14.43
CA GLY A 305 15.85 19.73 -13.05
C GLY A 305 15.18 21.06 -12.75
N GLY A 306 15.77 22.18 -13.20
CA GLY A 306 15.20 23.52 -13.04
C GLY A 306 13.81 23.64 -13.70
N TYR A 307 13.63 23.08 -14.90
CA TYR A 307 12.31 23.08 -15.56
C TYR A 307 11.29 22.20 -14.86
N VAL A 308 11.67 21.04 -14.33
CA VAL A 308 10.76 20.20 -13.55
C VAL A 308 10.31 20.92 -12.27
N LEU A 309 11.22 21.60 -11.58
CA LEU A 309 10.88 22.42 -10.41
C LEU A 309 9.94 23.57 -10.76
N LEU A 310 10.25 24.31 -11.83
CA LEU A 310 9.43 25.43 -12.29
C LEU A 310 8.03 24.97 -12.74
N ALA A 311 7.95 23.86 -13.49
CA ALA A 311 6.68 23.25 -13.85
C ALA A 311 5.90 22.82 -12.60
N SER A 312 6.55 22.22 -11.62
CA SER A 312 5.91 21.80 -10.36
C SER A 312 5.30 23.00 -9.61
N ALA A 313 6.04 24.11 -9.53
CA ALA A 313 5.54 25.35 -8.94
C ALA A 313 4.33 25.91 -9.70
N LEU A 314 4.38 25.94 -11.04
CA LEU A 314 3.27 26.40 -11.87
C LEU A 314 2.02 25.51 -11.73
N PHE A 315 2.18 24.19 -11.66
CA PHE A 315 1.06 23.28 -11.41
C PHE A 315 0.42 23.53 -10.04
N LEU A 316 1.24 23.68 -8.98
CA LEU A 316 0.74 23.95 -7.63
C LEU A 316 0.01 25.30 -7.52
N VAL A 317 0.58 26.36 -8.08
CA VAL A 317 -0.03 27.70 -8.06
C VAL A 317 -1.23 27.76 -8.97
N GLY A 318 -1.12 27.22 -10.19
CA GLY A 318 -2.18 27.22 -11.19
C GLY A 318 -3.43 26.47 -10.73
N PHE A 319 -3.28 25.37 -9.98
CA PHE A 319 -4.41 24.65 -9.40
C PHE A 319 -5.34 25.55 -8.58
N ARG A 320 -4.78 26.53 -7.85
CA ARG A 320 -5.56 27.46 -7.01
C ARG A 320 -6.48 28.36 -7.83
N PHE A 321 -6.15 28.62 -9.09
CA PHE A 321 -6.93 29.50 -9.96
C PHE A 321 -7.92 28.73 -10.83
N GLY A 322 -7.51 27.64 -11.49
CA GLY A 322 -8.34 26.95 -12.47
C GLY A 322 -8.64 25.48 -12.18
N GLY A 323 -8.26 24.98 -11.00
CA GLY A 323 -8.51 23.60 -10.59
C GLY A 323 -7.91 22.55 -11.54
N SER A 324 -8.53 21.37 -11.60
CA SER A 324 -8.06 20.23 -12.39
C SER A 324 -8.06 20.47 -13.91
N VAL A 325 -8.97 21.29 -14.42
CA VAL A 325 -9.05 21.61 -15.86
C VAL A 325 -7.85 22.44 -16.31
N LEU A 326 -7.38 23.37 -15.47
CA LEU A 326 -6.16 24.12 -15.75
C LEU A 326 -4.93 23.20 -15.75
N LEU A 327 -4.84 22.26 -14.82
CA LEU A 327 -3.74 21.28 -14.80
C LEU A 327 -3.69 20.46 -16.09
N LEU A 328 -4.84 20.08 -16.65
CA LEU A 328 -4.91 19.40 -17.95
C LEU A 328 -4.37 20.28 -19.08
N GLY A 329 -4.72 21.57 -19.10
CA GLY A 329 -4.18 22.53 -20.07
C GLY A 329 -2.66 22.68 -19.94
N TYR A 330 -2.15 22.83 -18.72
CA TYR A 330 -0.71 22.91 -18.43
C TYR A 330 0.03 21.62 -18.83
N LEU A 331 -0.62 20.47 -18.66
CA LEU A 331 -0.07 19.18 -19.06
C LEU A 331 0.09 19.07 -20.58
N LEU A 332 -0.92 19.46 -21.34
CA LEU A 332 -0.86 19.48 -22.81
C LEU A 332 0.26 20.39 -23.31
N LEU A 333 0.41 21.58 -22.70
CA LEU A 333 1.47 22.53 -23.03
C LEU A 333 2.86 21.97 -22.73
N LEU A 334 3.06 21.39 -21.54
CA LEU A 334 4.34 20.82 -21.13
C LEU A 334 4.73 19.62 -22.00
N LEU A 335 3.84 18.62 -22.13
CA LEU A 335 4.14 17.40 -22.89
C LEU A 335 4.28 17.70 -24.39
N GLY A 336 3.44 18.58 -24.93
CA GLY A 336 3.55 19.05 -26.32
C GLY A 336 4.85 19.79 -26.58
N GLY A 337 5.28 20.65 -25.63
CA GLY A 337 6.60 21.29 -25.66
C GLY A 337 7.74 20.27 -25.69
N ILE A 338 7.71 19.25 -24.82
CA ILE A 338 8.74 18.19 -24.77
C ILE A 338 8.81 17.42 -26.09
N VAL A 339 7.66 17.06 -26.67
CA VAL A 339 7.60 16.38 -27.97
C VAL A 339 8.17 17.28 -29.07
N ALA A 340 7.77 18.56 -29.12
CA ALA A 340 8.29 19.55 -30.07
C ALA A 340 9.82 19.69 -29.96
N GLY A 341 10.33 19.79 -28.73
CA GLY A 341 11.75 19.92 -28.42
C GLY A 341 12.57 18.70 -28.81
N ARG A 342 11.95 17.54 -28.92
CA ARG A 342 12.63 16.29 -29.29
C ARG A 342 12.66 16.03 -30.80
N ILE A 343 11.65 16.49 -31.54
CA ILE A 343 11.57 16.28 -32.99
C ILE A 343 12.59 17.18 -33.72
N PRO A 344 13.40 16.65 -34.65
CA PRO A 344 14.29 17.46 -35.47
C PRO A 344 13.52 18.49 -36.31
N ARG A 345 14.09 19.69 -36.49
CA ARG A 345 13.48 20.75 -37.30
C ARG A 345 13.18 20.30 -38.73
N SER A 346 13.97 19.39 -39.29
CA SER A 346 13.79 18.80 -40.62
C SER A 346 12.55 17.92 -40.76
N THR A 347 11.98 17.41 -39.66
CA THR A 347 10.72 16.63 -39.66
C THR A 347 9.50 17.54 -39.54
N PHE A 348 9.68 18.74 -38.96
CA PHE A 348 8.63 19.75 -38.77
C PHE A 348 8.22 20.42 -40.09
N SER A 349 8.98 20.23 -41.17
CA SER A 349 8.61 20.61 -42.54
C SER A 349 7.42 19.81 -43.09
N ARG A 350 6.96 18.76 -42.38
CA ARG A 350 5.68 18.09 -42.66
C ARG A 350 4.54 18.90 -42.05
N PRO A 351 3.74 19.63 -42.86
CA PRO A 351 2.74 20.57 -42.34
C PRO A 351 1.68 19.89 -41.47
N ALA A 352 1.37 18.61 -41.72
CA ALA A 352 0.42 17.84 -40.92
C ALA A 352 0.85 17.67 -39.46
N LEU A 353 2.13 17.33 -39.21
CA LEU A 353 2.63 17.11 -37.84
C LEU A 353 2.77 18.43 -37.08
N ALA A 354 3.24 19.47 -37.76
CA ALA A 354 3.29 20.84 -37.22
C ALA A 354 1.88 21.36 -36.88
N GLY A 355 0.91 21.12 -37.77
CA GLY A 355 -0.50 21.49 -37.58
C GLY A 355 -1.13 20.79 -36.38
N VAL A 356 -0.99 19.46 -36.27
CA VAL A 356 -1.51 18.68 -35.13
C VAL A 356 -0.92 19.17 -33.81
N LEU A 357 0.39 19.39 -33.74
CA LEU A 357 1.03 19.85 -32.51
C LEU A 357 0.57 21.27 -32.14
N THR A 358 0.45 22.17 -33.12
CA THR A 358 -0.04 23.54 -32.91
C THR A 358 -1.48 23.53 -32.40
N ILE A 359 -2.35 22.69 -32.98
CA ILE A 359 -3.74 22.53 -32.53
C ILE A 359 -3.78 22.02 -31.07
N LEU A 360 -2.99 21.00 -30.73
CA LEU A 360 -2.95 20.45 -29.37
C LEU A 360 -2.47 21.49 -28.34
N LEU A 361 -1.46 22.29 -28.69
CA LEU A 361 -0.97 23.36 -27.82
C LEU A 361 -1.98 24.50 -27.69
N ALA A 362 -2.68 24.86 -28.77
CA ALA A 362 -3.77 25.85 -28.75
C ALA A 362 -4.93 25.37 -27.88
N ILE A 363 -5.31 24.09 -27.96
CA ILE A 363 -6.30 23.46 -27.08
C ILE A 363 -5.84 23.55 -25.61
N GLY A 364 -4.56 23.23 -25.33
CA GLY A 364 -4.01 23.34 -23.97
C GLY A 364 -4.10 24.76 -23.39
N ALA A 365 -3.74 25.77 -24.18
CA ALA A 365 -3.86 27.18 -23.78
C ALA A 365 -5.33 27.61 -23.61
N ALA A 366 -6.21 27.23 -24.54
CA ALA A 366 -7.64 27.54 -24.47
C ALA A 366 -8.30 26.89 -23.24
N LEU A 367 -7.95 25.64 -22.92
CA LEU A 367 -8.41 24.95 -21.71
C LEU A 367 -7.93 25.66 -20.45
N ALA A 368 -6.66 26.08 -20.39
CA ALA A 368 -6.14 26.80 -19.24
C ALA A 368 -6.84 28.15 -19.02
N ILE A 369 -7.09 28.92 -20.09
CA ILE A 369 -7.82 30.19 -20.01
C ILE A 369 -9.27 29.93 -19.57
N ARG A 370 -9.97 29.00 -20.22
CA ARG A 370 -11.34 28.63 -19.86
C ARG A 370 -11.44 28.21 -18.40
N ALA A 371 -10.50 27.40 -17.93
CA ALA A 371 -10.48 26.90 -16.56
C ALA A 371 -10.41 28.01 -15.51
N VAL A 372 -9.62 29.07 -15.74
CA VAL A 372 -9.56 30.24 -14.84
C VAL A 372 -10.87 31.03 -14.89
N LEU A 373 -11.42 31.23 -16.09
CA LEU A 373 -12.65 32.02 -16.28
C LEU A 373 -13.89 31.34 -15.69
N THR A 374 -13.95 30.01 -15.74
CA THR A 374 -15.07 29.22 -15.21
C THR A 374 -14.80 28.68 -13.80
N SER A 375 -13.76 29.19 -13.14
CA SER A 375 -13.37 28.69 -11.81
C SER A 375 -14.38 29.11 -10.76
N LYS A 376 -14.86 28.14 -9.98
CA LYS A 376 -15.70 28.41 -8.80
C LYS A 376 -14.94 29.01 -7.62
N TRP A 377 -13.60 29.04 -7.69
CA TRP A 377 -12.72 29.42 -6.59
C TRP A 377 -12.17 30.84 -6.71
N SER A 378 -12.26 31.44 -7.90
CA SER A 378 -11.78 32.80 -8.14
C SER A 378 -12.55 33.46 -9.28
N GLU A 379 -13.23 34.57 -9.01
CA GLU A 379 -13.80 35.42 -10.05
C GLU A 379 -12.70 36.30 -10.65
N VAL A 380 -12.30 35.98 -11.88
CA VAL A 380 -11.15 36.61 -12.54
C VAL A 380 -11.60 37.14 -13.90
N SER A 381 -11.36 38.43 -14.15
CA SER A 381 -11.63 39.03 -15.47
C SER A 381 -10.70 38.44 -16.55
N LEU A 382 -11.11 38.50 -17.81
CA LEU A 382 -10.32 38.01 -18.95
C LEU A 382 -8.88 38.55 -18.96
N GLY A 383 -8.70 39.84 -18.66
CA GLY A 383 -7.37 40.46 -18.59
C GLY A 383 -6.47 39.82 -17.52
N LYS A 384 -7.00 39.58 -16.31
CA LYS A 384 -6.25 38.91 -15.24
C LYS A 384 -5.99 37.42 -15.54
N ALA A 385 -6.95 36.73 -16.17
CA ALA A 385 -6.77 35.35 -16.59
C ALA A 385 -5.63 35.22 -17.62
N LEU A 386 -5.53 36.17 -18.57
CA LEU A 386 -4.42 36.22 -19.53
C LEU A 386 -3.08 36.49 -18.84
N VAL A 387 -3.04 37.41 -17.86
CA VAL A 387 -1.82 37.69 -17.08
C VAL A 387 -1.33 36.47 -16.29
N ILE A 388 -2.23 35.59 -15.83
CA ILE A 388 -1.86 34.35 -15.13
C ILE A 388 -1.45 33.25 -16.12
N VAL A 389 -2.27 33.02 -17.16
CA VAL A 389 -2.14 31.86 -18.02
C VAL A 389 -1.07 32.06 -19.09
N ALA A 390 -0.96 33.23 -19.72
CA ALA A 390 -0.03 33.43 -20.84
C ALA A 390 1.45 33.25 -20.43
N PRO A 391 1.94 33.86 -19.34
CA PRO A 391 3.32 33.63 -18.89
C PRO A 391 3.56 32.17 -18.50
N SER A 392 2.62 31.56 -17.77
CA SER A 392 2.70 30.15 -17.36
C SER A 392 2.76 29.22 -18.57
N ALA A 393 1.91 29.46 -19.58
CA ALA A 393 1.89 28.69 -20.81
C ALA A 393 3.19 28.85 -21.60
N MET A 394 3.72 30.07 -21.72
CA MET A 394 5.01 30.31 -22.37
C MET A 394 6.16 29.61 -21.66
N ILE A 395 6.20 29.65 -20.32
CA ILE A 395 7.21 28.98 -19.51
C ILE A 395 7.13 27.47 -19.68
N LEU A 396 5.94 26.88 -19.62
CA LEU A 396 5.74 25.43 -19.79
C LEU A 396 6.10 24.97 -21.20
N LEU A 397 5.75 25.74 -22.23
CA LEU A 397 6.10 25.46 -23.62
C LEU A 397 7.60 25.56 -23.86
N ALA A 398 8.21 26.68 -23.48
CA ALA A 398 9.64 26.91 -23.69
C ALA A 398 10.49 25.95 -22.85
N GLY A 399 10.08 25.71 -21.60
CA GLY A 399 10.73 24.76 -20.70
C GLY A 399 10.58 23.33 -21.18
N GLY A 400 9.38 22.93 -21.62
CA GLY A 400 9.16 21.62 -22.24
C GLY A 400 10.02 21.44 -23.49
N PHE A 401 10.06 22.43 -24.37
CA PHE A 401 10.90 22.40 -25.58
C PHE A 401 12.39 22.27 -25.25
N ALA A 402 12.89 23.07 -24.31
CA ALA A 402 14.27 23.01 -23.89
C ALA A 402 14.62 21.66 -23.22
N PHE A 403 13.73 21.11 -22.39
CA PHE A 403 13.85 19.79 -21.78
C PHE A 403 13.92 18.67 -22.84
N GLY A 404 12.98 18.66 -23.79
CA GLY A 404 12.94 17.68 -24.88
C GLY A 404 14.17 17.76 -25.78
N LYS A 405 14.69 18.97 -26.03
CA LYS A 405 15.92 19.20 -26.78
C LYS A 405 17.15 18.71 -26.02
N ALA A 406 17.25 19.00 -24.73
CA ALA A 406 18.38 18.60 -23.88
C ALA A 406 18.53 17.08 -23.80
N LEU A 407 17.41 16.36 -23.70
CA LEU A 407 17.38 14.89 -23.58
C LEU A 407 17.28 14.16 -24.93
N ARG A 408 17.32 14.88 -26.07
CA ARG A 408 17.12 14.29 -27.40
C ARG A 408 18.12 13.19 -27.72
N SER A 409 19.41 13.45 -27.48
CA SER A 409 20.52 12.53 -27.76
C SER A 409 20.73 11.47 -26.68
N ALA A 410 20.33 11.76 -25.45
CA ALA A 410 20.67 10.92 -24.28
C ALA A 410 19.65 9.81 -24.00
N VAL A 411 18.44 9.92 -24.54
CA VAL A 411 17.30 9.07 -24.18
C VAL A 411 16.69 8.51 -25.47
N SER A 412 16.13 7.30 -25.45
CA SER A 412 15.35 6.74 -26.58
C SER A 412 13.90 7.26 -26.59
N TRP A 413 13.15 7.03 -27.68
CA TRP A 413 11.72 7.37 -27.70
C TRP A 413 10.91 6.67 -26.61
N ARG A 414 11.22 5.41 -26.30
CA ARG A 414 10.53 4.64 -25.25
C ARG A 414 10.81 5.16 -23.86
N GLN A 415 12.08 5.44 -23.55
CA GLN A 415 12.46 6.05 -22.28
C GLN A 415 11.86 7.47 -22.16
N MET A 416 11.79 8.23 -23.26
CA MET A 416 11.07 9.50 -23.26
C MET A 416 9.58 9.32 -22.95
N THR A 417 8.92 8.28 -23.48
CA THR A 417 7.54 7.96 -23.09
C THR A 417 7.41 7.64 -21.60
N VAL A 418 8.39 6.96 -20.99
CA VAL A 418 8.41 6.75 -19.52
C VAL A 418 8.51 8.09 -18.79
N LEU A 419 9.39 9.00 -19.21
CA LEU A 419 9.54 10.33 -18.62
C LEU A 419 8.24 11.15 -18.75
N LEU A 420 7.65 11.17 -19.94
CA LEU A 420 6.37 11.83 -20.21
C LEU A 420 5.24 11.23 -19.37
N GLY A 421 5.20 9.90 -19.21
CA GLY A 421 4.24 9.23 -18.34
C GLY A 421 4.43 9.61 -16.87
N CYS A 422 5.67 9.61 -16.37
CA CYS A 422 5.95 10.01 -15.00
C CYS A 422 5.57 11.48 -14.75
N LEU A 423 6.04 12.41 -15.58
CA LEU A 423 5.69 13.84 -15.46
C LEU A 423 4.17 14.06 -15.64
N GLY A 424 3.59 13.36 -16.62
CA GLY A 424 2.17 13.39 -16.97
C GLY A 424 1.26 13.00 -15.82
N LEU A 425 1.70 12.04 -15.01
CA LEU A 425 0.96 11.52 -13.88
C LEU A 425 1.29 12.29 -12.60
N LEU A 426 2.56 12.61 -12.35
CA LEU A 426 3.02 13.15 -11.06
C LEU A 426 2.72 14.62 -10.85
N LEU A 427 2.89 15.46 -11.87
CA LEU A 427 2.66 16.90 -11.69
C LEU A 427 1.20 17.20 -11.37
N PRO A 428 0.20 16.66 -12.11
CA PRO A 428 -1.20 16.85 -11.74
C PRO A 428 -1.54 16.20 -10.40
N ALA A 429 -1.06 14.99 -10.14
CA ALA A 429 -1.37 14.26 -8.91
C ALA A 429 -0.80 14.95 -7.66
N ALA A 430 0.44 15.46 -7.73
CA ALA A 430 1.04 16.26 -6.68
C ALA A 430 0.27 17.55 -6.45
N ALA A 431 -0.13 18.26 -7.52
CA ALA A 431 -0.90 19.49 -7.39
C ALA A 431 -2.28 19.25 -6.78
N LEU A 432 -3.00 18.22 -7.21
CA LEU A 432 -4.30 17.82 -6.67
C LEU A 432 -4.22 17.42 -5.20
N SER A 433 -3.26 16.56 -4.86
CA SER A 433 -3.16 16.01 -3.51
C SER A 433 -2.59 16.99 -2.49
N LEU A 434 -1.61 17.82 -2.87
CA LEU A 434 -1.01 18.83 -1.98
C LEU A 434 -1.93 20.03 -1.73
N SER A 435 -2.88 20.28 -2.62
CA SER A 435 -3.83 21.38 -2.52
C SER A 435 -5.14 21.00 -1.82
N GLY A 436 -5.33 19.73 -1.44
CA GLY A 436 -6.52 19.28 -0.71
C GLY A 436 -6.53 19.74 0.76
N TYR A 437 -7.73 19.98 1.31
CA TYR A 437 -7.92 20.44 2.69
C TYR A 437 -7.20 19.56 3.73
N GLN A 438 -7.29 18.23 3.59
CA GLN A 438 -6.62 17.30 4.51
C GLN A 438 -5.10 17.36 4.44
N MET A 439 -4.54 17.59 3.26
CA MET A 439 -3.09 17.74 3.16
C MET A 439 -2.65 19.08 3.75
N HIS A 440 -3.44 20.13 3.58
CA HIS A 440 -3.19 21.42 4.20
C HIS A 440 -3.23 21.35 5.73
N SER A 441 -4.26 20.71 6.31
CA SER A 441 -4.35 20.53 7.76
C SER A 441 -3.19 19.69 8.30
N ARG A 442 -2.84 18.60 7.60
CA ARG A 442 -1.66 17.79 7.95
C ARG A 442 -0.37 18.59 7.85
N ILE A 443 -0.15 19.40 6.81
CA ILE A 443 1.07 20.24 6.70
C ILE A 443 1.14 21.24 7.86
N ALA A 444 0.01 21.84 8.25
CA ALA A 444 -0.05 22.77 9.37
C ALA A 444 0.30 22.13 10.72
N THR A 445 0.01 20.84 10.92
CA THR A 445 0.26 20.12 12.18
C THR A 445 1.59 19.35 12.23
N VAL A 446 2.47 19.49 11.22
CA VAL A 446 3.74 18.72 11.16
C VAL A 446 4.59 18.86 12.44
N GLY A 447 4.64 20.05 13.03
CA GLY A 447 5.38 20.28 14.28
C GLY A 447 4.80 19.50 15.46
N GLN A 448 3.48 19.59 15.67
CA GLN A 448 2.77 18.87 16.72
C GLN A 448 2.89 17.34 16.55
N ASP A 449 2.80 16.84 15.31
CA ASP A 449 2.97 15.42 14.99
C ASP A 449 4.38 14.93 15.33
N LEU A 450 5.41 15.76 15.08
CA LEU A 450 6.80 15.41 15.38
C LEU A 450 7.00 15.28 16.91
N ASP A 451 6.45 16.21 17.69
CA ASP A 451 6.56 16.17 19.14
C ASP A 451 5.80 14.99 19.74
N ALA A 452 4.60 14.69 19.23
CA ALA A 452 3.85 13.50 19.61
C ALA A 452 4.63 12.19 19.30
N ARG A 453 5.29 12.12 18.13
CA ARG A 453 6.13 10.96 17.76
C ARG A 453 7.37 10.83 18.63
N LYS A 454 8.04 11.94 18.95
CA LYS A 454 9.19 11.94 19.89
C LYS A 454 8.76 11.44 21.26
N ALA A 455 7.65 11.96 21.80
CA ALA A 455 7.11 11.52 23.07
C ALA A 455 6.73 10.02 23.04
N HIS A 456 6.12 9.55 21.96
CA HIS A 456 5.81 8.14 21.76
C HIS A 456 7.07 7.26 21.71
N TRP A 457 8.11 7.68 21.00
CA TRP A 457 9.39 6.95 20.96
C TRP A 457 10.11 6.94 22.32
N GLN A 458 10.11 8.07 23.03
CA GLN A 458 10.67 8.16 24.38
C GLN A 458 9.92 7.24 25.35
N LYS A 459 8.59 7.19 25.27
CA LYS A 459 7.77 6.23 26.01
C LYS A 459 8.11 4.78 25.63
N GLY A 460 8.27 4.48 24.34
CA GLY A 460 8.69 3.14 23.90
C GLY A 460 10.06 2.73 24.42
N LEU A 461 11.02 3.67 24.47
CA LEU A 461 12.35 3.44 25.03
C LEU A 461 12.33 3.27 26.55
N SER A 462 11.47 3.99 27.27
CA SER A 462 11.35 3.83 28.72
C SER A 462 10.80 2.46 29.13
N LEU A 463 10.08 1.78 28.23
CA LEU A 463 9.62 0.41 28.44
C LEU A 463 10.75 -0.63 28.45
N LEU A 464 11.95 -0.31 27.94
CA LEU A 464 13.08 -1.26 27.91
C LEU A 464 13.62 -1.60 29.31
N GLY A 465 13.42 -0.70 30.29
CA GLY A 465 13.98 -0.80 31.63
C GLY A 465 15.48 -0.47 31.71
N ASP A 466 16.06 -0.67 32.89
CA ASP A 466 17.47 -0.31 33.16
C ASP A 466 18.49 -1.42 32.89
N ASP A 467 18.03 -2.60 32.49
CA ASP A 467 18.90 -3.73 32.17
C ASP A 467 19.77 -3.46 30.92
N PHE A 468 21.08 -3.65 31.07
CA PHE A 468 22.07 -3.46 30.00
C PHE A 468 21.80 -4.38 28.81
N VAL A 469 21.37 -5.61 29.07
CA VAL A 469 21.10 -6.62 28.03
C VAL A 469 19.86 -6.22 27.21
N ASN A 470 18.83 -5.64 27.84
CA ASN A 470 17.69 -5.03 27.14
C ASN A 470 18.08 -3.79 26.32
N ARG A 471 19.01 -2.95 26.80
CA ARG A 471 19.44 -1.75 26.07
C ARG A 471 20.21 -2.05 24.79
N ILE A 472 20.98 -3.14 24.75
CA ILE A 472 21.75 -3.54 23.56
C ILE A 472 20.94 -4.42 22.61
N LEU A 473 20.28 -5.44 23.14
CA LEU A 473 19.65 -6.48 22.31
C LEU A 473 18.13 -6.32 22.19
N GLY A 474 17.53 -5.36 22.91
CA GLY A 474 16.09 -5.21 23.04
C GLY A 474 15.46 -6.26 23.95
N GLN A 475 14.14 -6.18 24.15
CA GLN A 475 13.38 -7.18 24.92
C GLN A 475 12.98 -8.42 24.09
N GLY A 476 13.46 -8.54 22.85
CA GLY A 476 13.04 -9.57 21.91
C GLY A 476 11.96 -9.11 20.92
N LEU A 477 11.79 -9.86 19.83
CA LEU A 477 10.86 -9.52 18.75
C LEU A 477 9.41 -9.66 19.22
N GLY A 478 8.57 -8.72 18.80
CA GLY A 478 7.12 -8.79 19.03
C GLY A 478 6.67 -8.61 20.49
N THR A 479 7.55 -8.21 21.41
CA THR A 479 7.21 -8.04 22.83
C THR A 479 6.52 -6.71 23.14
N PHE A 480 6.68 -5.70 22.29
CA PHE A 480 6.17 -4.34 22.52
C PHE A 480 4.68 -4.28 22.91
N PRO A 481 3.72 -4.94 22.22
CA PRO A 481 2.31 -4.86 22.61
C PRO A 481 2.04 -5.37 24.04
N ARG A 482 2.69 -6.48 24.42
CA ARG A 482 2.58 -7.06 25.77
C ARG A 482 3.22 -6.16 26.82
N THR A 483 4.44 -5.67 26.56
CA THR A 483 5.15 -4.79 27.50
C THR A 483 4.42 -3.46 27.68
N ASN A 484 3.92 -2.86 26.60
CA ASN A 484 3.16 -1.62 26.66
C ASN A 484 1.86 -1.81 27.46
N LEU A 485 1.14 -2.91 27.28
CA LEU A 485 -0.03 -3.23 28.08
C LEU A 485 0.29 -3.39 29.58
N MET A 486 1.42 -4.01 29.93
CA MET A 486 1.75 -4.31 31.33
C MET A 486 2.35 -3.13 32.09
N LEU A 487 3.06 -2.23 31.40
CA LEU A 487 3.89 -1.20 32.04
C LEU A 487 3.43 0.23 31.76
N ALA A 488 2.55 0.48 30.78
CA ALA A 488 2.05 1.82 30.51
C ALA A 488 1.14 2.31 31.65
N ARG A 489 1.48 3.45 32.26
CA ARG A 489 0.79 3.91 33.48
C ARG A 489 -0.50 4.69 33.25
N ASP A 490 -0.71 5.28 32.06
CA ASP A 490 -1.73 6.34 31.89
C ASP A 490 -2.84 6.02 30.88
N HIS A 491 -2.61 5.12 29.92
CA HIS A 491 -3.61 4.72 28.93
C HIS A 491 -3.33 3.29 28.44
N HIS A 492 -4.29 2.41 28.66
CA HIS A 492 -4.26 1.06 28.14
C HIS A 492 -5.18 1.00 26.92
N GLU A 493 -4.58 0.78 25.75
CA GLU A 493 -5.35 0.51 24.53
C GLU A 493 -6.30 -0.67 24.77
N GLY A 494 -7.51 -0.57 24.24
CA GLY A 494 -8.49 -1.65 24.32
C GLY A 494 -7.95 -2.89 23.59
N ILE A 495 -7.96 -4.04 24.26
CA ILE A 495 -7.52 -5.33 23.75
C ILE A 495 -8.52 -6.43 24.08
N TRP A 496 -8.44 -7.54 23.36
CA TRP A 496 -9.24 -8.73 23.63
C TRP A 496 -8.37 -9.98 23.64
N HIS A 497 -8.82 -11.00 24.35
CA HIS A 497 -8.28 -12.35 24.27
C HIS A 497 -9.36 -13.38 24.62
N PHE A 498 -9.21 -14.58 24.08
CA PHE A 498 -10.01 -15.73 24.48
C PHE A 498 -9.58 -16.20 25.86
N VAL A 499 -10.55 -16.58 26.66
CA VAL A 499 -10.34 -17.30 27.92
C VAL A 499 -11.03 -18.64 27.77
N ASP A 500 -10.29 -19.69 28.10
CA ASP A 500 -10.75 -21.06 28.10
C ASP A 500 -10.29 -21.67 29.41
N ASP A 501 -11.13 -21.54 30.44
CA ASP A 501 -10.91 -22.14 31.75
C ASP A 501 -11.97 -23.21 32.04
N ALA A 502 -11.77 -24.02 33.09
CA ALA A 502 -12.66 -25.14 33.41
C ALA A 502 -14.11 -24.72 33.70
N GLN A 503 -14.36 -23.43 33.97
CA GLN A 503 -15.69 -22.90 34.31
C GLN A 503 -16.30 -22.07 33.18
N TRP A 504 -15.49 -21.50 32.28
CA TRP A 504 -15.93 -20.55 31.28
C TRP A 504 -15.05 -20.54 30.03
N ARG A 505 -15.73 -20.50 28.88
CA ARG A 505 -15.13 -20.21 27.59
C ARG A 505 -15.78 -18.96 27.01
N GLY A 506 -14.96 -17.94 26.71
CA GLY A 506 -15.47 -16.74 26.07
C GLY A 506 -14.41 -15.67 25.82
N LEU A 507 -14.86 -14.43 25.74
CA LEU A 507 -14.05 -13.28 25.32
C LEU A 507 -13.84 -12.32 26.49
N ARG A 508 -12.59 -12.03 26.82
CA ARG A 508 -12.24 -10.98 27.79
C ARG A 508 -11.78 -9.74 27.05
N LEU A 509 -12.39 -8.60 27.39
CA LEU A 509 -12.01 -7.27 26.93
C LEU A 509 -11.27 -6.56 28.05
N VAL A 510 -10.12 -5.95 27.76
CA VAL A 510 -9.27 -5.27 28.75
C VAL A 510 -8.82 -3.94 28.17
N GLY A 511 -8.61 -2.93 29.02
CA GLY A 511 -8.11 -1.62 28.64
C GLY A 511 -9.03 -0.50 29.10
N THR A 512 -8.53 0.72 28.98
CA THR A 512 -9.24 1.94 29.38
C THR A 512 -9.84 2.67 28.16
N GLY A 513 -9.44 2.29 26.94
CA GLY A 513 -9.96 2.83 25.70
C GLY A 513 -11.14 2.03 25.13
N SER A 514 -11.89 2.65 24.20
CA SER A 514 -12.93 1.99 23.44
C SER A 514 -12.36 0.86 22.57
N LEU A 515 -12.97 -0.32 22.62
CA LEU A 515 -12.61 -1.47 21.80
C LEU A 515 -13.81 -1.91 20.96
N CYS A 516 -13.56 -2.19 19.69
CA CYS A 516 -14.55 -2.78 18.80
C CYS A 516 -14.06 -4.16 18.32
N VAL A 517 -14.84 -5.19 18.62
CA VAL A 517 -14.64 -6.55 18.07
C VAL A 517 -15.75 -6.79 17.07
N GLY A 518 -15.38 -6.99 15.81
CA GLY A 518 -16.32 -7.27 14.72
C GLY A 518 -16.40 -8.76 14.43
N GLN A 519 -17.61 -9.27 14.22
CA GLN A 519 -17.85 -10.60 13.69
C GLN A 519 -18.70 -10.48 12.43
N ARG A 520 -18.28 -11.15 11.35
CA ARG A 520 -19.10 -11.25 10.14
C ARG A 520 -20.25 -12.22 10.40
N LEU A 521 -21.47 -11.75 10.18
CA LEU A 521 -22.68 -12.57 10.19
C LEU A 521 -23.07 -12.89 8.75
N THR A 522 -23.44 -14.13 8.47
CA THR A 522 -23.85 -14.58 7.12
C THR A 522 -25.36 -14.71 7.04
N ALA A 523 -25.96 -14.17 5.98
CA ALA A 523 -27.35 -14.40 5.58
C ALA A 523 -28.43 -13.97 6.61
N LEU A 524 -28.26 -12.80 7.25
CA LEU A 524 -29.33 -12.22 8.04
C LEU A 524 -30.43 -11.66 7.12
N MET A 525 -31.65 -12.13 7.29
CA MET A 525 -32.82 -11.57 6.63
C MET A 525 -33.39 -10.40 7.45
N PRO A 526 -34.06 -9.41 6.83
CA PRO A 526 -34.82 -8.41 7.57
C PRO A 526 -35.80 -9.08 8.55
N GLY A 527 -35.87 -8.58 9.78
CA GLY A 527 -36.65 -9.19 10.85
C GLY A 527 -36.16 -8.79 12.23
N ARG A 528 -36.86 -9.27 13.26
CA ARG A 528 -36.54 -9.00 14.66
C ARG A 528 -35.67 -10.10 15.23
N TYR A 529 -34.49 -9.74 15.72
CA TYR A 529 -33.52 -10.66 16.32
C TYR A 529 -33.41 -10.43 17.81
N LEU A 530 -33.29 -11.52 18.56
CA LEU A 530 -32.99 -11.47 20.00
C LEU A 530 -31.47 -11.57 20.19
N PHE A 531 -30.90 -10.59 20.88
CA PHE A 531 -29.54 -10.63 21.40
C PHE A 531 -29.56 -11.13 22.84
N LEU A 532 -28.72 -12.12 23.12
CA LEU A 532 -28.47 -12.67 24.46
C LEU A 532 -26.97 -12.75 24.69
N ALA A 533 -26.50 -12.23 25.82
CA ALA A 533 -25.12 -12.39 26.26
C ALA A 533 -25.04 -12.46 27.79
N ARG A 534 -24.12 -13.29 28.29
CA ARG A 534 -23.73 -13.26 29.70
C ARG A 534 -22.46 -12.44 29.83
N VAL A 535 -22.52 -11.40 30.66
CA VAL A 535 -21.44 -10.42 30.82
C VAL A 535 -21.19 -10.21 32.31
N ARG A 536 -19.95 -9.89 32.68
CA ARG A 536 -19.59 -9.39 34.01
C ARG A 536 -18.55 -8.29 33.86
N ASN A 537 -18.58 -7.30 34.74
CA ASN A 537 -17.64 -6.19 34.72
C ASN A 537 -16.88 -6.12 36.06
N PRO A 538 -15.73 -6.81 36.18
CA PRO A 538 -14.97 -6.83 37.42
C PRO A 538 -14.11 -5.58 37.62
N SER A 539 -14.12 -4.61 36.70
CA SER A 539 -13.29 -3.40 36.84
C SER A 539 -13.83 -2.45 37.91
N ASP A 540 -12.98 -1.54 38.35
CA ASP A 540 -13.31 -0.44 39.26
C ASP A 540 -14.07 0.71 38.57
N GLN A 541 -14.33 0.60 37.27
CA GLN A 541 -15.03 1.62 36.48
C GLN A 541 -16.24 1.06 35.75
N ASN A 542 -17.25 1.91 35.56
CA ASN A 542 -18.39 1.57 34.72
C ASN A 542 -17.94 1.35 33.27
N ALA A 543 -18.56 0.39 32.60
CA ALA A 543 -18.28 0.07 31.21
C ALA A 543 -19.56 0.13 30.37
N VAL A 544 -19.41 0.43 29.08
CA VAL A 544 -20.53 0.44 28.12
C VAL A 544 -20.31 -0.66 27.10
N LEU A 545 -21.23 -1.62 27.03
CA LEU A 545 -21.26 -2.60 25.95
C LEU A 545 -22.26 -2.15 24.88
N ALA A 546 -21.73 -1.76 23.73
CA ALA A 546 -22.53 -1.44 22.55
C ALA A 546 -22.47 -2.59 21.54
N ILE A 547 -23.63 -3.13 21.19
CA ILE A 547 -23.80 -4.13 20.13
C ILE A 547 -24.36 -3.41 18.92
N LYS A 548 -23.61 -3.41 17.82
CA LYS A 548 -24.00 -2.74 16.58
C LYS A 548 -24.06 -3.76 15.45
N LEU A 549 -25.17 -3.76 14.73
CA LEU A 549 -25.35 -4.51 13.51
C LEU A 549 -25.49 -3.50 12.37
N GLN A 550 -24.45 -3.45 11.55
CA GLN A 550 -24.34 -2.49 10.46
C GLN A 550 -23.65 -3.14 9.26
N PRO A 551 -23.98 -2.71 8.04
CA PRO A 551 -23.11 -2.98 6.90
C PRO A 551 -21.76 -2.31 7.16
N ARG A 552 -20.69 -3.09 7.05
CA ARG A 552 -19.33 -2.57 7.25
C ARG A 552 -18.38 -3.22 6.27
N ARG A 553 -17.54 -2.40 5.63
CA ARG A 553 -16.39 -2.90 4.88
C ARG A 553 -15.33 -3.33 5.88
N MET A 554 -14.87 -4.57 5.75
CA MET A 554 -14.09 -5.24 6.79
C MET A 554 -12.74 -4.55 7.10
N LEU A 555 -12.17 -3.84 6.13
CA LEU A 555 -10.93 -3.09 6.27
C LEU A 555 -11.15 -1.60 6.61
N GLU A 556 -12.40 -1.12 6.59
CA GLU A 556 -12.76 0.28 6.88
C GLU A 556 -13.36 0.38 8.29
N ALA A 557 -12.82 1.29 9.10
CA ALA A 557 -13.31 1.54 10.45
C ALA A 557 -14.32 2.69 10.46
N GLU A 558 -15.51 2.44 9.90
CA GLU A 558 -16.62 3.38 10.04
C GLU A 558 -17.47 3.03 11.27
N SER A 559 -17.49 3.96 12.23
CA SER A 559 -18.04 3.74 13.58
C SER A 559 -19.56 3.84 13.65
N TRP A 560 -20.19 4.41 12.62
CA TRP A 560 -21.62 4.65 12.56
C TRP A 560 -22.09 4.84 11.11
N GLN A 561 -23.20 4.17 10.76
CA GLN A 561 -23.96 4.44 9.55
C GLN A 561 -25.43 4.67 9.92
N PRO A 562 -26.20 5.47 9.14
CA PRO A 562 -27.61 5.75 9.43
C PRO A 562 -28.49 4.50 9.55
N THR A 563 -28.07 3.38 8.95
CA THR A 563 -28.79 2.11 8.91
C THR A 563 -28.41 1.14 10.04
N THR A 564 -27.58 1.57 10.99
CA THR A 564 -27.07 0.76 12.09
C THR A 564 -28.18 0.44 13.10
N ALA A 565 -28.47 -0.85 13.29
CA ALA A 565 -29.27 -1.31 14.43
C ALA A 565 -28.36 -1.49 15.64
N GLY A 566 -28.72 -0.95 16.81
CA GLY A 566 -27.84 -0.92 17.97
C GLY A 566 -28.54 -1.19 19.29
N LEU A 567 -27.83 -1.86 20.21
CA LEU A 567 -28.18 -2.00 21.62
C LEU A 567 -27.02 -1.47 22.46
N THR A 568 -27.33 -0.80 23.56
CA THR A 568 -26.32 -0.29 24.50
C THR A 568 -26.70 -0.73 25.90
N PHE A 569 -25.75 -1.35 26.59
CA PHE A 569 -25.90 -1.82 27.97
C PHE A 569 -24.87 -1.12 28.85
N GLN A 570 -25.33 -0.56 29.96
CA GLN A 570 -24.47 -0.02 31.01
C GLN A 570 -24.07 -1.16 31.95
N LEU A 571 -22.79 -1.29 32.24
CA LEU A 571 -22.24 -2.31 33.12
C LEU A 571 -21.60 -1.60 34.31
N GLU A 572 -22.17 -1.79 35.50
CA GLU A 572 -21.65 -1.20 36.72
C GLU A 572 -20.27 -1.75 37.08
N ALA A 573 -19.46 -0.91 37.75
CA ALA A 573 -18.18 -1.30 38.30
C ALA A 573 -18.35 -2.38 39.40
N GLY A 574 -17.35 -3.26 39.54
CA GLY A 574 -17.27 -4.24 40.62
C GLY A 574 -18.24 -5.42 40.50
N GLY A 575 -18.91 -5.58 39.36
CA GLY A 575 -19.81 -6.70 39.08
C GLY A 575 -19.05 -8.02 38.91
N LEU A 576 -18.92 -8.78 40.00
CA LEU A 576 -18.27 -10.10 39.99
C LEU A 576 -19.19 -11.24 39.50
N GLN A 577 -20.51 -11.05 39.60
CA GLN A 577 -21.51 -12.03 39.14
C GLN A 577 -21.82 -11.86 37.65
N TRP A 578 -22.15 -12.98 37.00
CA TRP A 578 -22.61 -12.98 35.62
C TRP A 578 -24.03 -12.44 35.54
N GLN A 579 -24.23 -11.40 34.74
CA GLN A 579 -25.54 -10.86 34.41
C GLN A 579 -25.92 -11.24 32.97
N GLU A 580 -27.20 -11.54 32.77
CA GLU A 580 -27.75 -11.83 31.45
C GLU A 580 -28.29 -10.54 30.82
N LEU A 581 -27.71 -10.16 29.69
CA LEU A 581 -28.14 -9.04 28.87
C LEU A 581 -29.04 -9.56 27.76
N ARG A 582 -30.22 -8.95 27.64
CA ARG A 582 -31.21 -9.26 26.60
C ARG A 582 -31.67 -7.99 25.91
N GLY A 583 -31.80 -8.04 24.60
CA GLY A 583 -32.32 -6.93 23.81
C GLY A 583 -32.77 -7.39 22.43
N HIS A 584 -33.61 -6.59 21.78
CA HIS A 584 -34.08 -6.87 20.43
C HIS A 584 -33.45 -5.93 19.42
N LEU A 585 -33.01 -6.47 18.29
CA LEU A 585 -32.49 -5.73 17.15
C LEU A 585 -33.46 -5.92 15.98
N ASP A 586 -34.03 -4.83 15.49
CA ASP A 586 -34.88 -4.84 14.31
C ASP A 586 -34.03 -4.56 13.07
N LEU A 587 -33.89 -5.56 12.20
CA LEU A 587 -33.15 -5.46 10.96
C LEU A 587 -34.09 -5.09 9.82
N THR A 588 -33.79 -3.96 9.20
CA THR A 588 -34.45 -3.52 7.97
C THR A 588 -33.65 -3.93 6.75
N ALA A 589 -34.26 -3.86 5.56
CA ALA A 589 -33.53 -4.04 4.30
C ALA A 589 -32.35 -3.05 4.16
N ALA A 590 -32.45 -1.87 4.75
CA ALA A 590 -31.38 -0.85 4.75
C ALA A 590 -30.22 -1.21 5.69
N SER A 591 -30.47 -2.00 6.76
CA SER A 591 -29.46 -2.49 7.70
C SER A 591 -28.67 -3.69 7.16
N SER A 592 -29.16 -4.34 6.09
CA SER A 592 -28.49 -5.43 5.38
C SER A 592 -28.52 -5.19 3.86
N PRO A 593 -27.88 -4.12 3.37
CA PRO A 593 -27.86 -3.80 1.95
C PRO A 593 -27.09 -4.86 1.16
N PRO A 594 -27.43 -5.06 -0.12
CA PRO A 594 -26.63 -5.86 -1.04
C PRO A 594 -25.14 -5.44 -1.01
N TRP A 595 -24.24 -6.39 -1.23
CA TRP A 595 -22.79 -6.15 -1.21
C TRP A 595 -22.30 -5.09 -2.22
N HIS A 596 -23.12 -4.78 -3.24
CA HIS A 596 -22.86 -3.80 -4.29
C HIS A 596 -23.55 -2.45 -4.07
N SER A 597 -24.26 -2.25 -2.95
CA SER A 597 -24.96 -0.99 -2.70
C SER A 597 -23.96 0.18 -2.59
N PRO A 598 -24.24 1.32 -3.27
CA PRO A 598 -23.39 2.50 -3.20
C PRO A 598 -23.33 3.04 -1.76
N ARG A 599 -22.26 3.78 -1.45
CA ARG A 599 -22.14 4.51 -0.17
C ARG A 599 -23.40 5.36 0.01
N LEU A 600 -24.16 5.13 1.08
CA LEU A 600 -25.09 6.14 1.55
C LEU A 600 -24.25 7.22 2.23
N PRO A 601 -24.38 8.51 1.81
CA PRO A 601 -23.58 9.60 2.35
C PRO A 601 -23.77 9.85 3.84
#